data_AF-A0A2U2C855-F1
#
_entry.id   AF-A0A2U2C855-F1
#
_cell.length_a   1.000
_cell.length_b   1.000
_cell.length_c   1.000
_cell.angle_alpha   90.00
_cell.angle_beta   90.00
_cell.angle_gamma   90.00
#
_symmetry.space_group_name_H-M   'P 1'
#
loop_
_entity.id
_entity.type
_entity.pdbx_description
1 polymer ?
#
loop_
_entity_poly.entity_id
_entity_poly.type
_entity_poly.pdbx_seq_one_letter_code
_entity_poly.pdbx_strand_id
1 'polypeptide(L)' 'MSTRRGLGPWLAALVVLVVLGGGVPHGLLADQRGWFTALFWTGFGLAVVVLIALGLRGWRDR' A
#
# COMPACT_ATOMS: atom_id res chain seq x y z
N MET A 1 -0.09 28.43 5.82
CA MET A 1 0.16 27.12 5.18
C MET A 1 0.21 26.02 6.25
N SER A 2 -0.90 25.37 6.64
CA SER A 2 -0.84 24.33 7.71
C SER A 2 -1.69 23.07 7.47
N THR A 3 -2.32 22.88 6.31
CA THR A 3 -3.29 21.79 6.11
C THR A 3 -2.71 20.52 5.44
N ARG A 4 -1.41 20.47 5.08
CA ARG A 4 -0.84 19.38 4.25
C ARG A 4 -0.02 18.31 4.99
N ARG A 5 0.17 18.41 6.32
CA ARG A 5 1.15 17.55 7.05
C ARG A 5 0.87 16.04 6.99
N GLY A 6 -0.36 15.60 6.72
CA GLY A 6 -0.70 14.17 6.55
C GLY A 6 -0.76 13.69 5.10
N LEU A 7 -0.82 14.58 4.11
CA LEU A 7 -1.12 14.20 2.72
C LEU A 7 0.11 13.68 1.98
N GLY A 8 1.28 14.30 2.21
CA GLY A 8 2.55 13.91 1.60
C GLY A 8 2.98 12.47 1.98
N PRO A 9 3.03 12.12 3.27
CA PRO A 9 3.36 10.75 3.69
C PRO A 9 2.35 9.71 3.21
N TRP A 10 1.06 10.03 3.18
CA TRP A 10 0.02 9.14 2.67
C TRP A 10 0.18 8.86 1.17
N LEU A 11 0.45 9.90 0.37
CA LEU A 11 0.72 9.77 -1.05
C LEU A 11 2.01 8.98 -1.30
N ALA A 12 3.07 9.22 -0.53
CA ALA A 12 4.31 8.45 -0.63
C ALA A 12 4.07 6.96 -0.34
N ALA A 13 3.31 6.63 0.71
CA ALA A 13 2.93 5.25 1.02
C ALA A 13 2.10 4.60 -0.10
N LEU A 14 1.20 5.36 -0.72
CA LEU A 14 0.41 4.90 -1.88
C LEU A 14 1.33 4.55 -3.06
N VAL A 15 2.27 5.44 -3.41
CA VAL A 15 3.23 5.21 -4.50
C VAL A 15 4.06 3.96 -4.23
N VAL A 16 4.56 3.79 -3.00
CA VAL A 16 5.32 2.60 -2.61
C VAL A 16 4.49 1.33 -2.78
N LEU A 17 3.22 1.32 -2.34
CA LEU A 17 2.33 0.18 -2.55
C LEU A 17 2.11 -0.12 -4.05
N VAL A 18 1.91 0.89 -4.89
CA VAL A 18 1.75 0.68 -6.34
C VAL A 18 3.00 0.02 -6.94
N VAL A 19 4.18 0.54 -6.60
CA VAL A 19 5.45 -0.01 -7.08
C VAL A 19 5.66 -1.45 -6.59
N LEU A 20 5.38 -1.72 -5.31
CA LEU A 20 5.52 -3.06 -4.75
C LEU A 20 4.52 -4.05 -5.36
N GLY A 21 3.26 -3.63 -5.56
CA GLY A 21 2.20 -4.48 -6.12
C GLY A 21 2.47 -4.89 -7.57
N GLY A 22 3.13 -4.03 -8.36
CA GLY A 22 3.53 -4.37 -9.73
C GLY A 22 4.88 -5.07 -9.81
N GLY A 23 5.88 -4.57 -9.08
CA GLY A 23 7.26 -5.03 -9.19
C GLY A 23 7.55 -6.34 -8.46
N VAL A 24 7.00 -6.55 -7.26
CA VAL A 24 7.31 -7.74 -6.46
C VAL A 24 6.77 -9.02 -7.10
N PRO A 25 5.52 -9.09 -7.60
CA PRO A 25 5.01 -10.29 -8.27
C PRO A 25 5.74 -10.64 -9.57
N HIS A 26 6.19 -9.63 -10.32
CA HIS A 26 6.78 -9.81 -11.64
C HIS A 26 8.31 -9.87 -11.63
N GLY A 27 8.95 -9.55 -10.49
CA GLY A 27 10.39 -9.67 -10.29
C GLY A 27 10.72 -10.75 -9.26
N LEU A 28 10.62 -10.39 -7.97
CA LEU A 28 11.07 -11.24 -6.85
C LEU A 28 10.27 -12.53 -6.69
N LEU A 29 8.97 -12.49 -6.97
CA LEU A 29 8.09 -13.65 -6.90
C LEU A 29 7.81 -14.27 -8.28
N ALA A 30 8.51 -13.85 -9.34
CA ALA A 30 8.23 -14.30 -10.71
C ALA A 30 8.32 -15.83 -10.86
N ASP A 31 9.27 -16.45 -10.15
CA ASP A 31 9.51 -17.89 -10.16
C ASP A 31 8.90 -18.61 -8.92
N GLN A 32 8.34 -17.84 -7.99
CA GLN A 32 7.73 -18.38 -6.77
C GLN A 32 6.24 -18.64 -7.04
N ARG A 33 5.89 -19.90 -7.30
CA ARG A 33 4.50 -20.35 -7.34
C ARG A 33 4.19 -21.17 -6.09
N GLY A 34 3.42 -20.60 -5.17
CA GLY A 34 3.01 -21.30 -3.95
C GLY A 34 2.44 -20.40 -2.87
N TRP A 35 2.43 -20.90 -1.64
CA TRP A 35 1.88 -20.23 -0.46
C TRP A 35 2.52 -18.84 -0.21
N PHE A 36 3.77 -18.63 -0.64
CA PHE A 36 4.49 -17.37 -0.49
C PHE A 36 3.85 -16.22 -1.28
N THR A 37 3.36 -16.51 -2.50
CA THR A 37 2.63 -15.57 -3.34
C THR A 37 1.30 -15.19 -2.69
N ALA A 38 0.60 -16.16 -2.11
CA ALA A 38 -0.64 -15.92 -1.37
C ALA A 38 -0.41 -15.06 -0.12
N LEU A 39 0.68 -15.32 0.63
CA LEU A 39 1.06 -14.52 1.79
C LEU A 39 1.39 -13.08 1.40
N PHE A 40 2.14 -12.87 0.31
CA PHE A 40 2.40 -11.54 -0.23
C PHE A 40 1.10 -10.80 -0.56
N TRP A 41 0.20 -11.42 -1.34
CA TRP A 41 -1.06 -10.79 -1.70
C TRP A 41 -1.95 -10.49 -0.50
N THR A 42 -1.95 -11.35 0.51
CA THR A 42 -2.71 -11.14 1.75
C THR A 42 -2.14 -9.95 2.54
N GLY A 43 -0.82 -9.90 2.74
CA GLY A 43 -0.16 -8.78 3.41
C GLY A 43 -0.28 -7.47 2.65
N PHE A 44 -0.15 -7.52 1.33
CA PHE A 44 -0.32 -6.37 0.44
C PHE A 44 -1.75 -5.82 0.51
N GLY A 45 -2.75 -6.70 0.41
CA GLY A 45 -4.17 -6.33 0.54
C GLY A 45 -4.46 -5.68 1.89
N LEU A 46 -3.93 -6.24 2.98
CA LEU A 46 -4.08 -5.66 4.32
C LEU A 46 -3.45 -4.26 4.40
N ALA A 47 -2.25 -4.07 3.83
CA ALA A 47 -1.60 -2.77 3.80
C ALA A 47 -2.42 -1.73 3.00
N VAL A 48 -3.02 -2.13 1.88
CA VAL A 48 -3.94 -1.28 1.10
C VAL A 48 -5.17 -0.90 1.93
N VAL A 49 -5.80 -1.86 2.62
CA VAL A 49 -6.97 -1.59 3.49
C VAL A 49 -6.63 -0.59 4.59
N VAL A 50 -5.49 -0.77 5.27
CA VAL A 50 -5.01 0.16 6.29
C VAL A 50 -4.79 1.55 5.70
N LEU A 51 -4.15 1.65 4.54
CA LEU A 51 -3.88 2.94 3.90
C LEU A 51 -5.18 3.66 3.49
N ILE A 52 -6.17 2.92 2.99
CA ILE A 52 -7.51 3.46 2.70
C ILE A 52 -8.17 3.95 3.99
N ALA A 53 -8.16 3.16 5.06
CA ALA A 53 -8.76 3.54 6.34
C ALA A 53 -8.12 4.80 6.93
N LEU A 54 -6.79 4.94 6.82
CA LEU A 54 -6.06 6.14 7.22
C LEU A 54 -6.44 7.35 6.34
N GLY A 55 -6.60 7.13 5.04
CA GLY A 55 -7.09 8.15 4.11
C GLY A 55 -8.48 8.64 4.51
N LEU A 56 -9.42 7.72 4.74
CA LEU A 56 -10.80 8.04 5.14
C LEU A 56 -10.86 8.77 6.48
N ARG A 57 -10.07 8.36 7.48
CA ARG A 57 -9.98 9.09 8.77
C ARG A 57 -9.48 10.51 8.56
N GLY A 58 -8.41 10.70 7.78
CA GLY A 58 -7.87 12.03 7.49
C GLY A 58 -8.81 12.94 6.68
N TRP A 59 -9.80 12.39 5.99
CA TRP A 59 -10.86 13.15 5.31
C TRP A 59 -12.03 13.46 6.23
N ARG A 60 -12.37 12.56 7.16
CA ARG A 60 -13.45 12.77 8.13
C ARG A 60 -13.10 13.78 9.22
N ASP A 61 -11.82 13.87 9.58
CA ASP A 61 -11.34 14.78 10.63
C ASP A 61 -11.08 16.21 10.09
N ARG A 62 -11.31 16.46 8.81
CA ARG A 62 -11.24 17.78 8.15
C ARG A 62 -12.63 18.31 7.85
#